data_AF-A0A2D6CSG1-F1
#
_entry.id   AF-A0A2D6CSG1-F1
#
_cell.length_a   1.000
_cell.length_b   1.000
_cell.length_c   1.000
_cell.angle_alpha   90.00
_cell.angle_beta   90.00
_cell.angle_gamma   90.00
#
_symmetry.space_group_name_H-M   'P 1'
#
loop_
_entity.id
_entity.type
_entity.pdbx_description
1 polymer ?
#
loop_
_entity_poly.entity_id
_entity_poly.type
_entity_poly.pdbx_seq_one_letter_code
_entity_poly.pdbx_strand_id
1 'polypeptide(L)'
;MARPDDHSSLLDGGDSAELVHDPVAAFEPDYRKIWDDVDDALRAGLVGGLGPFEMDVTRLEGNFRLGQNRPSGGRARIVAHLAASTDTSAAAVGHATCGQAG
;
A
#
# COMPACT_ATOMS: atom_id res chain seq x y z
N MET A 1 25.48 12.85 -9.46
CA MET A 1 25.12 14.11 -8.80
C MET A 1 23.62 14.04 -8.56
N ALA A 2 23.20 13.71 -7.33
CA ALA A 2 21.78 13.61 -6.96
C ALA A 2 21.12 15.00 -7.09
N ARG A 3 19.85 15.04 -7.51
CA ARG A 3 19.12 16.31 -7.66
C ARG A 3 18.73 16.82 -6.26
N PRO A 4 18.68 18.15 -6.05
CA PRO A 4 18.41 18.74 -4.73
C PRO A 4 17.04 18.38 -4.13
N ASP A 5 16.10 17.86 -4.94
CA ASP A 5 14.76 17.42 -4.52
C ASP A 5 14.62 15.88 -4.46
N ASP A 6 15.74 15.15 -4.55
CA ASP A 6 15.74 13.69 -4.50
C ASP A 6 15.81 13.21 -3.05
N HIS A 7 14.64 12.87 -2.50
CA HIS A 7 14.47 12.30 -1.16
C HIS A 7 14.48 10.77 -1.16
N SER A 8 14.89 10.15 -2.27
CA SER A 8 15.02 8.70 -2.36
C SER A 8 16.47 8.27 -2.21
N SER A 9 16.70 7.24 -1.39
CA SER A 9 18.00 6.59 -1.23
C SER A 9 17.89 5.12 -1.61
N LEU A 10 18.85 4.64 -2.40
CA LEU A 10 19.01 3.20 -2.62
C LEU A 10 19.67 2.59 -1.39
N LEU A 11 19.16 1.42 -1.00
CA LEU A 11 19.65 0.67 0.13
C LEU A 11 20.60 -0.43 -0.36
N ASP A 12 21.65 -0.68 0.42
CA ASP A 12 22.63 -1.72 0.13
C ASP A 12 22.09 -3.11 0.52
N GLY A 13 22.72 -4.17 -0.01
CA GLY A 13 22.24 -5.55 0.13
C GLY A 13 22.06 -6.07 1.56
N GLY A 14 22.66 -5.44 2.57
CA GLY A 14 22.46 -5.78 3.98
C GLY A 14 21.10 -5.30 4.51
N ASP A 15 20.72 -4.07 4.17
CA ASP A 15 19.45 -3.45 4.58
C ASP A 15 18.25 -4.08 3.83
N SER A 16 18.51 -4.54 2.61
CA SER A 16 17.56 -5.27 1.77
C SER A 16 16.99 -6.54 2.41
N ALA A 17 17.80 -7.27 3.19
CA ALA A 17 17.38 -8.54 3.79
C ALA A 17 16.36 -8.33 4.91
N GLU A 18 16.52 -7.27 5.69
CA GLU A 18 15.59 -6.91 6.78
C GLU A 18 14.25 -6.41 6.22
N LEU A 19 14.28 -5.60 5.15
CA LEU A 19 13.09 -5.06 4.51
C LEU A 19 12.18 -6.10 3.84
N VAL A 20 12.70 -7.30 3.53
CA VAL A 20 11.87 -8.38 2.99
C VAL A 20 11.01 -9.03 4.07
N HIS A 21 11.42 -8.97 5.34
CA HIS A 21 10.72 -9.66 6.43
C HIS A 21 9.34 -9.08 6.74
N ASP A 22 9.22 -7.75 6.75
CA ASP A 22 7.97 -7.09 7.11
C ASP A 22 6.85 -7.33 6.07
N PRO A 23 7.08 -7.19 4.75
CA PRO A 23 6.08 -7.54 3.74
C PRO A 23 5.72 -9.03 3.75
N VAL A 24 6.70 -9.93 3.92
CA VAL A 24 6.41 -11.37 3.99
C VAL A 24 5.53 -11.68 5.20
N ALA A 25 5.81 -11.10 6.36
CA ALA A 25 4.97 -11.27 7.54
C ALA A 25 3.55 -10.69 7.35
N ALA A 26 3.42 -9.56 6.65
CA ALA A 26 2.16 -8.86 6.47
C ALA A 26 1.24 -9.49 5.40
N PHE A 27 1.83 -10.01 4.32
CA PHE A 27 1.07 -10.47 3.15
C PHE A 27 1.13 -11.97 2.90
N GLU A 28 2.21 -12.64 3.32
CA GLU A 28 2.48 -14.05 2.98
C GLU A 28 3.10 -14.80 4.18
N PRO A 29 2.41 -14.86 5.35
CA PRO A 29 3.00 -15.40 6.58
C PRO A 29 3.41 -16.88 6.46
N ASP A 30 2.71 -17.64 5.61
CA ASP A 30 3.06 -19.04 5.33
C ASP A 30 4.36 -19.17 4.51
N TYR A 31 4.70 -18.16 3.71
CA TYR A 31 5.94 -18.14 2.92
C TYR A 31 7.20 -18.00 3.80
N ARG A 32 7.05 -17.53 5.05
CA ARG A 32 8.16 -17.43 6.03
C ARG A 32 8.91 -18.74 6.20
N LYS A 33 8.18 -19.87 6.26
CA LYS A 33 8.77 -21.20 6.42
C LYS A 33 9.66 -21.58 5.23
N ILE A 34 9.21 -21.23 4.02
CA ILE A 34 9.98 -21.46 2.80
C ILE A 34 11.23 -20.59 2.81
N TRP A 35 11.07 -19.31 3.15
CA TRP A 35 12.19 -18.37 3.22
C TRP A 35 13.28 -18.84 4.19
N ASP A 36 12.90 -19.30 5.38
CA ASP A 36 13.83 -19.74 6.42
C ASP A 36 14.62 -21.00 6.00
N ASP A 37 14.04 -21.85 5.16
CA ASP A 37 14.65 -23.07 4.62
C ASP A 37 15.52 -22.83 3.37
N VAL A 38 15.50 -21.64 2.77
CA VAL A 38 16.37 -21.27 1.64
C VAL A 38 17.82 -21.10 2.12
N ASP A 39 18.76 -21.72 1.42
CA ASP A 39 20.18 -21.60 1.71
C ASP A 39 20.71 -20.16 1.58
N ASP A 40 21.74 -19.84 2.36
CA ASP A 40 22.27 -18.47 2.46
C ASP A 40 22.77 -17.91 1.12
N ALA A 41 23.28 -18.76 0.22
CA ALA A 41 23.81 -18.31 -1.07
C ALA A 41 22.68 -17.92 -2.02
N LEU A 42 21.62 -18.72 -2.08
CA LEU A 42 20.40 -18.40 -2.83
C LEU A 42 19.69 -17.19 -2.21
N ARG A 43 19.60 -17.12 -0.88
CA ARG A 43 19.02 -15.97 -0.17
C ARG A 43 19.77 -14.67 -0.50
N ALA A 44 21.10 -14.70 -0.45
CA ALA A 44 21.93 -13.56 -0.81
C ALA A 44 21.79 -13.17 -2.30
N GLY A 45 21.63 -14.15 -3.20
CA GLY A 45 21.37 -13.90 -4.62
C GLY A 45 20.01 -13.24 -4.88
N LEU A 46 18.96 -13.71 -4.19
CA LEU A 46 17.62 -13.13 -4.28
C LEU A 46 17.60 -11.69 -3.74
N VAL A 47 18.19 -11.47 -2.56
CA VAL A 47 18.28 -10.14 -1.93
C VAL A 47 19.16 -9.19 -2.76
N GLY A 48 20.29 -9.67 -3.28
CA GLY A 48 21.19 -8.87 -4.12
C GLY A 48 20.62 -8.49 -5.49
N GLY A 49 19.58 -9.19 -5.96
CA GLY A 49 18.83 -8.82 -7.16
C GLY A 49 17.78 -7.73 -6.94
N LEU A 50 17.50 -7.37 -5.68
CA LEU A 50 16.56 -6.31 -5.34
C LEU A 50 17.27 -4.96 -5.34
N GLY A 51 16.56 -3.91 -5.75
CA GLY A 51 16.96 -2.51 -5.53
C GLY A 51 16.01 -1.86 -4.54
N PRO A 52 16.09 -2.18 -3.24
CA PRO A 52 15.24 -1.55 -2.26
C PRO A 52 15.63 -0.09 -2.13
N PHE A 53 14.63 0.72 -1.79
CA PHE A 53 14.81 2.13 -1.60
C PHE A 53 13.99 2.58 -0.40
N GLU A 54 14.49 3.61 0.26
CA GLU A 54 13.74 4.36 1.24
C GLU A 54 13.35 5.72 0.65
N MET A 55 12.21 6.23 1.07
CA MET A 55 11.75 7.55 0.67
C MET A 55 11.22 8.29 1.89
N ASP A 56 11.83 9.42 2.20
CA ASP A 56 11.35 10.29 3.25
C ASP A 56 10.00 10.91 2.85
N VAL A 57 8.98 10.65 3.66
CA VAL A 57 7.67 11.29 3.49
C VAL A 57 7.77 12.74 3.97
N THR A 58 8.01 13.65 3.04
CA THR A 58 8.11 15.10 3.34
C THR A 58 6.76 15.78 3.48
N ARG A 59 5.74 15.28 2.77
CA ARG A 59 4.35 15.76 2.83
C ARG A 59 3.40 14.67 2.37
N LEU A 60 2.32 14.47 3.12
CA LEU A 60 1.22 13.58 2.74
C LEU A 60 -0.05 14.40 2.52
N GLU A 61 -0.67 14.24 1.35
CA GLU A 61 -1.95 14.88 1.02
C GLU A 61 -3.01 13.84 0.67
N GLY A 62 -4.20 13.98 1.25
CA GLY A 62 -5.37 13.17 0.92
C GLY A 62 -6.40 13.99 0.15
N ASN A 63 -7.01 13.40 -0.88
CA ASN A 63 -8.11 14.01 -1.63
C ASN A 63 -9.31 13.05 -1.73
N PHE A 64 -10.46 13.48 -1.22
CA PHE A 64 -11.67 12.68 -1.17
C PHE A 64 -12.81 13.40 -1.90
N ARG A 65 -13.22 12.88 -3.06
CA ARG A 65 -14.39 13.36 -3.81
C ARG A 65 -15.53 12.35 -3.68
N LEU A 66 -16.32 12.49 -2.62
CA LEU A 66 -17.35 11.52 -2.22
C LEU A 66 -18.78 12.05 -2.40
N GLY A 67 -18.95 13.05 -3.28
CA GLY A 67 -20.25 13.67 -3.52
C GLY A 67 -20.72 14.55 -2.35
N GLN A 68 -19.80 15.14 -1.60
CA GLN A 68 -20.09 16.00 -0.44
C GLN A 68 -21.00 17.19 -0.79
N ASN A 69 -21.00 17.63 -2.05
CA ASN A 69 -21.82 18.75 -2.53
C ASN A 69 -23.24 18.35 -2.98
N ARG A 70 -23.64 17.08 -2.81
CA ARG A 70 -24.99 16.60 -3.18
C ARG A 70 -25.98 16.73 -2.00
N PRO A 71 -27.27 16.96 -2.27
CA PRO A 71 -28.31 16.85 -1.24
C PRO A 71 -28.35 15.46 -0.60
N SER A 72 -28.63 15.40 0.70
CA SER A 72 -28.60 14.19 1.53
C SER A 72 -29.41 13.02 0.95
N GLY A 73 -30.61 13.30 0.43
CA GLY A 73 -31.48 12.27 -0.19
C GLY A 73 -30.89 11.65 -1.46
N GLY A 74 -30.23 12.44 -2.31
CA GLY A 74 -29.53 11.91 -3.49
C GLY A 74 -28.27 11.15 -3.12
N ARG A 75 -27.56 11.61 -2.08
CA ARG A 75 -26.34 10.96 -1.57
C ARG A 75 -26.64 9.56 -1.04
N ALA A 76 -27.68 9.39 -0.22
CA ALA A 76 -28.04 8.09 0.34
C ALA A 76 -28.30 7.01 -0.72
N ARG A 77 -28.99 7.38 -1.81
CA ARG A 77 -29.28 6.44 -2.91
C ARG A 77 -28.02 6.03 -3.68
N ILE A 78 -27.10 6.97 -3.90
CA ILE A 78 -25.80 6.70 -4.55
C ILE A 78 -24.95 5.78 -3.67
N VAL A 79 -24.86 6.07 -2.38
CA VAL A 79 -24.13 5.25 -1.40
C VAL A 79 -24.64 3.81 -1.40
N ALA A 80 -25.96 3.64 -1.28
CA ALA A 80 -26.57 2.30 -1.25
C ALA A 80 -26.32 1.52 -2.55
N HIS A 81 -26.39 2.19 -3.70
CA HIS A 81 -26.13 1.55 -4.98
C HIS A 81 -24.66 1.15 -5.14
N LEU A 82 -23.73 2.04 -4.79
CA LEU A 82 -22.30 1.78 -4.88
C LEU A 82 -21.86 0.67 -3.92
N ALA A 83 -22.30 0.71 -2.66
CA ALA A 83 -21.95 -0.30 -1.65
C ALA A 83 -22.43 -1.72 -1.99
N ALA A 84 -23.50 -1.85 -2.77
CA ALA A 84 -24.03 -3.15 -3.22
C ALA A 84 -23.41 -3.65 -4.54
N SER A 85 -22.47 -2.89 -5.13
CA SER A 85 -21.83 -3.27 -6.38
C SER A 85 -20.93 -4.50 -6.21
N THR A 86 -20.87 -5.35 -7.23
CA THR A 86 -19.87 -6.43 -7.32
C THR A 86 -18.50 -5.93 -7.74
N ASP A 87 -18.42 -4.69 -8.25
CA ASP A 87 -17.16 -4.01 -8.51
C ASP A 87 -16.56 -3.54 -7.16
N THR A 88 -15.39 -4.08 -6.83
CA THR A 88 -14.70 -3.82 -5.55
C THR A 88 -14.38 -2.35 -5.33
N SER A 89 -14.05 -1.61 -6.40
CA SER A 89 -13.75 -0.19 -6.33
C SER A 89 -15.02 0.63 -6.07
N ALA A 90 -16.12 0.30 -6.75
CA ALA A 90 -17.41 0.96 -6.55
C ALA A 90 -17.95 0.69 -5.13
N ALA A 91 -17.86 -0.56 -4.66
CA ALA A 91 -18.25 -0.93 -3.30
C ALA A 91 -17.44 -0.16 -2.24
N ALA A 92 -16.11 -0.09 -2.40
CA ALA A 92 -15.24 0.65 -1.49
C ALA A 92 -15.61 2.14 -1.40
N VAL A 93 -15.91 2.80 -2.53
CA VAL A 93 -16.37 4.20 -2.55
C VAL A 93 -17.71 4.36 -1.83
N GLY A 94 -18.65 3.42 -2.04
CA GLY A 94 -19.92 3.38 -1.32
C GLY A 94 -19.72 3.33 0.20
N HIS A 95 -18.88 2.41 0.68
CA HIS A 95 -18.57 2.27 2.10
C HIS A 95 -17.85 3.49 2.68
N ALA A 96 -16.85 4.04 1.99
CA ALA A 96 -16.10 5.22 2.44
C ALA A 96 -17.02 6.45 2.62
N THR A 97 -18.01 6.61 1.74
CA THR A 97 -18.97 7.71 1.80
C THR A 97 -19.95 7.57 2.97
N CYS A 98 -20.23 6.33 3.41
CA CYS A 98 -21.11 6.03 4.54
C CYS A 98 -20.52 6.50 5.89
N GLY A 99 -19.19 6.43 6.04
CA GLY A 99 -18.46 6.84 7.26
C GLY A 99 -18.31 8.36 7.45
N GLN A 100 -18.62 9.17 6.43
CA GLN A 100 -18.52 10.64 6.49
C GLN A 100 -19.87 11.34 6.74
N ALA A 101 -20.80 10.66 7.41
CA ALA A 101 -22.11 11.19 7.76
C ALA A 101 -22.24 11.62 9.25
N GLY A 102 -21.12 11.70 9.97
CA GLY A 102 -21.02 12.26 11.32
C GLY A 102 -20.44 13.66 11.32
#